data_AF-K0SR93-F1
#
_entry.id   AF-K0SR93-F1
#
_cell.length_a   1.000
_cell.length_b   1.000
_cell.length_c   1.000
_cell.angle_alpha   90.00
_cell.angle_beta   90.00
_cell.angle_gamma   90.00
#
_symmetry.space_group_name_H-M   'P 1'
#
loop_
_entity.id
_entity.type
_entity.pdbx_description
1 polymer ?
#
loop_
_entity_poly.entity_id
_entity_poly.type
_entity_poly.pdbx_seq_one_letter_code
_entity_poly.pdbx_strand_id
1 'polypeptide(L)'
;MPVPPRSWHDVADPYAKSMQMVERRVQVVRNRNNAEEAKVERSIRALVDKKNKDDNERLIKAKNAGSGGLDGMDEDDDDDSNEDDESNSEEKLNNRNHMGWLSSEAGMLFLGSKDADGDVVDILQERIGNLTKVLQVNGYKSVLQSADDDGAELNDHQKWHIEQKAIYLREDYKLALEKWGNQVNWMSICTEAIDRVKEFGYSSVTSPRTVMDYNKAFRKDGLFPHPSYTIRLGKPPTPQVFEHFPQLPVRIKEFMLNNQAHFRLESKSLPVKREERSGETSRKSSRKRTKTSRG
;
A
#
# COMPACT_ATOMS: atom_id res chain seq x y z
N MET A 1 -5.26 -23.59 -39.46
CA MET A 1 -6.45 -22.96 -38.85
C MET A 1 -6.20 -22.85 -37.35
N PRO A 2 -6.38 -21.68 -36.72
CA PRO A 2 -6.25 -21.57 -35.26
C PRO A 2 -7.31 -22.46 -34.59
N VAL A 3 -6.86 -23.29 -33.65
CA VAL A 3 -7.72 -24.24 -32.94
C VAL A 3 -8.46 -23.46 -31.85
N PRO A 4 -9.81 -23.55 -31.76
CA PRO A 4 -10.55 -22.87 -30.72
C PRO A 4 -10.21 -23.44 -29.33
N PRO A 5 -10.16 -22.59 -28.29
CA PRO A 5 -9.85 -23.01 -26.92
C PRO A 5 -10.88 -24.01 -26.41
N ARG A 6 -10.41 -24.99 -25.63
CA ARG A 6 -11.21 -26.14 -25.15
C ARG A 6 -11.88 -25.88 -23.81
N SER A 7 -11.43 -24.85 -23.08
CA SER A 7 -12.05 -24.41 -21.82
C SER A 7 -11.97 -22.89 -21.65
N TRP A 8 -12.83 -22.34 -20.78
CA TRP A 8 -12.78 -20.92 -20.39
C TRP A 8 -11.48 -20.52 -19.69
N HIS A 9 -10.73 -21.49 -19.15
CA HIS A 9 -9.40 -21.26 -18.56
C HIS A 9 -8.29 -21.11 -19.61
N ASP A 10 -8.53 -21.55 -20.85
CA ASP A 10 -7.57 -21.42 -21.97
C ASP A 10 -7.60 -20.03 -22.62
N VAL A 11 -8.58 -19.20 -22.25
CA VAL A 11 -8.63 -17.79 -22.66
C VAL A 11 -7.67 -17.05 -21.74
N ALA A 12 -6.46 -16.75 -22.22
CA ALA A 12 -5.55 -15.84 -21.53
C ALA A 12 -6.33 -14.54 -21.25
N ASP A 13 -6.52 -14.22 -19.96
CA ASP A 13 -7.27 -13.05 -19.53
C ASP A 13 -6.66 -11.80 -20.21
N PRO A 14 -7.39 -11.12 -21.12
CA PRO A 14 -6.87 -9.95 -21.79
C PRO A 14 -6.52 -8.83 -20.79
N TYR A 15 -7.08 -8.84 -19.58
CA TYR A 15 -6.73 -7.92 -18.51
C TYR A 15 -5.37 -8.20 -17.86
N ALA A 16 -4.92 -9.46 -17.81
CA ALA A 16 -3.63 -9.81 -17.22
C ALA A 16 -2.46 -9.23 -18.04
N LYS A 17 -2.55 -9.28 -19.36
CA LYS A 17 -1.51 -8.75 -20.26
C LYS A 17 -1.53 -7.21 -20.32
N SER A 18 -2.71 -6.60 -20.22
CA SER A 18 -2.82 -5.14 -20.11
C SER A 18 -2.29 -4.62 -18.78
N MET A 19 -2.58 -5.31 -17.67
CA MET A 19 -2.05 -4.97 -16.34
C MET A 19 -0.51 -5.01 -16.29
N GLN A 20 0.10 -6.06 -16.84
CA GLN A 20 1.56 -6.15 -16.95
C GLN A 20 2.16 -5.02 -17.80
N MET A 21 1.47 -4.55 -18.84
CA MET A 21 1.93 -3.41 -19.65
C MET A 21 1.76 -2.07 -18.91
N VAL A 22 0.67 -1.87 -18.16
CA VAL A 22 0.48 -0.68 -17.32
C VAL A 22 1.56 -0.61 -16.24
N GLU A 23 1.83 -1.72 -15.56
CA GLU A 23 2.90 -1.81 -14.55
C GLU A 23 4.27 -1.50 -15.15
N ARG A 24 4.58 -2.03 -16.34
CA ARG A 24 5.82 -1.67 -17.05
C ARG A 24 5.90 -0.19 -17.41
N ARG A 25 4.80 0.43 -17.86
CA ARG A 25 4.77 1.87 -18.19
C ARG A 25 4.95 2.73 -16.95
N VAL A 26 4.29 2.39 -15.85
CA VAL A 26 4.46 3.07 -14.55
C VAL A 26 5.90 2.94 -14.07
N GLN A 27 6.52 1.76 -14.22
CA GLN A 27 7.93 1.56 -13.88
C GLN A 27 8.86 2.42 -14.76
N VAL A 28 8.59 2.56 -16.06
CA VAL A 28 9.39 3.41 -16.96
C VAL A 28 9.29 4.88 -16.59
N VAL A 29 8.09 5.38 -16.29
CA VAL A 29 7.89 6.77 -15.85
C VAL A 29 8.59 7.01 -14.51
N ARG A 30 8.49 6.06 -13.57
CA ARG A 30 9.17 6.15 -12.28
C ARG A 30 10.69 6.15 -12.43
N ASN A 31 11.25 5.25 -13.23
CA ASN A 31 12.69 5.20 -13.51
C ASN A 31 13.19 6.50 -14.16
N ARG A 32 12.38 7.11 -15.04
CA ARG A 32 12.71 8.41 -15.66
C ARG A 32 12.73 9.53 -14.63
N ASN A 33 11.73 9.59 -13.75
CA ASN A 33 11.67 10.60 -12.69
C ASN A 33 12.85 10.45 -11.72
N ASN A 34 13.15 9.22 -11.28
CA ASN A 34 14.32 8.95 -10.43
C ASN A 34 15.65 9.33 -11.12
N ALA A 35 15.75 9.16 -12.43
CA ALA A 35 16.95 9.56 -13.18
C ALA A 35 17.09 11.08 -13.29
N GLU A 36 15.99 11.83 -13.39
CA GLU A 36 16.02 13.29 -13.33
C GLU A 36 16.33 13.80 -11.92
N GLU A 37 15.75 13.18 -10.89
CA GLU A 37 16.04 13.48 -9.48
C GLU A 37 17.51 13.25 -9.14
N ALA A 38 18.10 12.12 -9.57
CA ALA A 38 19.52 11.85 -9.41
C ALA A 38 20.43 12.85 -10.16
N LYS A 39 19.98 13.44 -11.28
CA LYS A 39 20.73 14.52 -11.95
C LYS A 39 20.66 15.82 -11.15
N VAL A 40 19.50 16.14 -10.59
CA VAL A 40 19.31 17.32 -9.74
C VAL A 40 20.17 17.19 -8.47
N GLU A 41 20.16 16.05 -7.80
CA GLU A 41 21.00 15.80 -6.62
C GLU A 41 22.49 15.92 -6.92
N ARG A 42 22.98 15.38 -8.05
CA ARG A 42 24.38 15.56 -8.46
C ARG A 42 24.70 17.03 -8.72
N SER A 43 23.77 17.78 -9.30
CA SER A 43 23.94 19.22 -9.52
C SER A 43 24.00 19.98 -8.19
N ILE A 44 23.17 19.63 -7.21
CA ILE A 44 23.19 20.23 -5.87
C ILE A 44 24.51 19.92 -5.17
N ARG A 45 24.96 18.65 -5.18
CA ARG A 45 26.23 18.24 -4.57
C ARG A 45 27.42 18.99 -5.18
N ALA A 46 27.47 19.12 -6.51
CA ALA A 46 28.50 19.89 -7.19
C ALA A 46 28.51 21.39 -6.81
N LEU A 47 27.33 21.99 -6.59
CA LEU A 47 27.22 23.37 -6.12
C LEU A 47 27.71 23.53 -4.68
N VAL A 48 27.40 22.57 -3.81
CA VAL A 48 27.86 22.56 -2.41
C VAL A 48 29.39 22.39 -2.35
N ASP A 49 29.95 21.45 -3.11
CA ASP A 49 31.40 21.22 -3.16
C ASP A 49 32.16 22.44 -3.68
N LYS A 50 31.62 23.12 -4.70
CA LYS A 50 32.18 24.36 -5.22
C LYS A 50 32.14 25.47 -4.17
N LYS A 51 31.02 25.63 -3.47
CA LYS A 51 30.88 26.62 -2.40
C LYS A 51 31.86 26.36 -1.25
N ASN A 52 31.98 25.10 -0.81
CA ASN A 52 32.91 24.71 0.24
C ASN A 52 34.38 24.98 -0.15
N LYS A 53 34.73 24.77 -1.42
CA LYS A 53 36.05 25.10 -1.95
C LYS A 53 36.30 26.61 -1.95
N ASP A 54 35.34 27.40 -2.45
CA ASP A 54 35.44 28.86 -2.49
C ASP A 54 35.54 29.46 -1.07
N ASP A 55 34.79 28.92 -0.10
CA ASP A 55 34.82 29.35 1.30
C ASP A 55 36.16 28.96 1.98
N ASN A 56 36.70 27.77 1.69
CA ASN A 56 38.02 27.36 2.19
C ASN A 56 39.16 28.21 1.63
N GLU A 57 39.14 28.53 0.32
CA GLU A 57 40.12 29.43 -0.30
C GLU A 57 40.06 30.84 0.31
N ARG A 58 38.86 31.35 0.63
CA ARG A 58 38.69 32.62 1.36
C ARG A 58 39.27 32.58 2.77
N LEU A 59 39.07 31.47 3.49
CA LEU A 59 39.59 31.27 4.85
C LEU A 59 41.12 31.21 4.87
N ILE A 60 41.73 30.51 3.92
CA ILE A 60 43.19 30.45 3.74
C ILE A 60 43.75 31.84 3.40
N LYS A 61 43.09 32.59 2.51
CA LYS A 61 43.49 33.95 2.17
C LYS A 61 43.35 34.93 3.34
N ALA A 62 42.33 34.78 4.19
CA ALA A 62 42.15 35.57 5.40
C ALA A 62 43.20 35.24 6.48
N LYS A 63 43.56 33.96 6.66
CA LYS A 63 44.64 33.52 7.56
C LYS A 63 46.01 34.05 7.11
N ASN A 64 46.29 34.03 5.81
CA ASN A 64 47.55 34.56 5.26
C ASN A 64 47.64 36.09 5.28
N ALA A 65 46.52 36.80 5.43
CA ALA A 65 46.46 38.26 5.58
C ALA A 65 46.49 38.73 7.05
N GLY A 66 46.48 37.79 8.01
CA GLY A 66 46.39 38.08 9.44
C GLY A 66 47.33 37.20 10.27
N SER A 67 48.64 37.28 10.01
CA SER A 67 49.65 36.77 10.95
C SER A 67 50.04 37.88 11.92
N GLY A 68 49.39 37.92 13.07
CA GLY A 68 49.73 38.79 14.18
C GLY A 68 49.21 38.23 15.50
N GLY A 69 50.04 37.42 16.16
CA GLY A 69 50.08 37.36 17.63
C GLY A 69 49.45 36.16 18.35
N LEU A 70 50.33 35.48 19.10
CA LEU A 70 50.19 35.07 20.52
C LEU A 70 49.57 33.71 20.90
N ASP A 71 50.46 32.82 21.34
CA ASP A 71 50.58 32.16 22.66
C ASP A 71 49.37 31.56 23.39
N GLY A 72 49.53 30.30 23.84
CA GLY A 72 49.32 29.95 25.26
C GLY A 72 48.43 28.75 25.62
N MET A 73 49.02 27.83 26.42
CA MET A 73 48.47 26.89 27.44
C MET A 73 47.63 25.68 26.98
N ASP A 74 48.02 24.42 27.26
CA ASP A 74 47.97 23.62 28.54
C ASP A 74 46.51 23.26 28.91
N GLU A 75 46.09 22.12 29.45
CA GLU A 75 46.54 20.76 29.80
C GLU A 75 45.22 20.01 30.20
N ASP A 76 45.21 18.68 30.12
CA ASP A 76 44.46 17.68 30.92
C ASP A 76 42.92 17.70 31.09
N ASP A 77 42.30 16.52 30.91
CA ASP A 77 41.49 15.86 31.95
C ASP A 77 41.05 14.44 31.50
N ASP A 78 41.35 13.47 32.37
CA ASP A 78 40.95 12.06 32.40
C ASP A 78 39.43 11.89 32.65
N ASP A 79 38.85 10.70 32.40
CA ASP A 79 38.25 9.84 33.45
C ASP A 79 37.42 8.63 32.91
N ASP A 80 37.53 7.58 33.72
CA ASP A 80 37.07 6.20 33.87
C ASP A 80 35.88 5.54 33.11
N SER A 81 36.19 4.30 32.71
CA SER A 81 35.59 3.01 33.15
C SER A 81 34.08 2.85 33.37
N ASN A 82 33.49 1.85 32.71
CA ASN A 82 32.84 0.71 33.39
C ASN A 82 32.47 -0.43 32.41
N GLU A 83 33.00 -1.61 32.70
CA GLU A 83 32.45 -2.92 32.29
C GLU A 83 31.28 -3.24 33.23
N ASP A 84 30.16 -3.76 32.71
CA ASP A 84 29.50 -4.97 33.22
C ASP A 84 28.13 -5.23 32.56
N ASP A 85 27.97 -6.50 32.18
CA ASP A 85 26.74 -7.31 32.27
C ASP A 85 25.59 -7.09 31.25
N GLU A 86 25.61 -7.83 30.13
CA GLU A 86 24.37 -8.27 29.47
C GLU A 86 24.57 -9.49 28.52
N SER A 87 25.03 -10.64 29.04
CA SER A 87 25.20 -11.87 28.25
C SER A 87 23.87 -12.56 27.84
N ASN A 88 22.77 -11.80 27.71
CA ASN A 88 21.46 -12.27 27.23
C ASN A 88 20.93 -11.43 26.05
N SER A 89 21.70 -10.43 25.60
CA SER A 89 21.40 -9.62 24.40
C SER A 89 22.18 -10.09 23.17
N GLU A 90 23.27 -10.84 23.35
CA GLU A 90 24.16 -11.28 22.26
C GLU A 90 23.47 -12.20 21.23
N GLU A 91 22.55 -13.06 21.64
CA GLU A 91 21.85 -13.97 20.71
C GLU A 91 20.82 -13.23 19.83
N LYS A 92 20.25 -12.11 20.31
CA LYS A 92 19.39 -11.21 19.51
C LYS A 92 20.18 -10.24 18.64
N LEU A 93 21.39 -9.87 19.04
CA LEU A 93 22.26 -8.95 18.29
C LEU A 93 22.99 -9.64 17.12
N ASN A 94 23.20 -10.96 17.19
CA ASN A 94 23.89 -11.70 16.12
C ASN A 94 23.14 -11.74 14.76
N ASN A 95 21.82 -11.53 14.73
CA ASN A 95 21.09 -11.46 13.46
C ASN A 95 21.18 -10.08 12.77
N ARG A 96 21.52 -8.99 13.50
CA ARG A 96 21.62 -7.63 12.94
C ARG A 96 22.85 -7.47 12.03
N ASN A 97 23.95 -8.10 12.40
CA ASN A 97 25.22 -8.03 11.67
C ASN A 97 25.33 -9.07 10.55
N HIS A 98 24.26 -9.82 10.27
CA HIS A 98 24.29 -10.78 9.19
C HIS A 98 24.38 -10.05 7.85
N MET A 99 25.43 -10.35 7.07
CA MET A 99 25.71 -9.73 5.77
C MET A 99 24.53 -9.79 4.79
N GLY A 100 23.59 -10.72 5.00
CA GLY A 100 22.35 -10.81 4.25
C GLY A 100 21.45 -9.56 4.34
N TRP A 101 21.45 -8.83 5.46
CA TRP A 101 20.63 -7.63 5.65
C TRP A 101 21.19 -6.37 5.02
N LEU A 102 22.53 -6.28 4.93
CA LEU A 102 23.24 -5.19 4.24
C LEU A 102 23.22 -5.36 2.71
N SER A 103 22.64 -6.45 2.22
CA SER A 103 22.59 -6.73 0.79
C SER A 103 21.60 -5.82 0.05
N SER A 104 21.97 -5.42 -1.17
CA SER A 104 21.03 -4.70 -2.07
C SER A 104 19.77 -5.53 -2.39
N GLU A 105 19.84 -6.85 -2.24
CA GLU A 105 18.68 -7.74 -2.35
C GLU A 105 17.69 -7.50 -1.21
N ALA A 106 18.17 -7.45 0.04
CA ALA A 106 17.33 -7.15 1.20
C ALA A 106 16.71 -5.76 1.09
N GLY A 107 17.49 -4.73 0.71
CA GLY A 107 16.97 -3.38 0.46
C GLY A 107 15.85 -3.39 -0.61
N MET A 108 16.06 -4.03 -1.74
CA MET A 108 15.01 -4.16 -2.77
C MET A 108 13.79 -4.94 -2.31
N LEU A 109 14.01 -6.02 -1.57
CA LEU A 109 12.95 -6.93 -1.17
C LEU A 109 12.04 -6.32 -0.11
N PHE A 110 12.63 -5.64 0.87
CA PHE A 110 11.95 -5.15 2.06
C PHE A 110 11.72 -3.63 2.03
N LEU A 111 12.57 -2.83 1.38
CA LEU A 111 12.38 -1.37 1.31
C LEU A 111 11.88 -0.91 -0.06
N GLY A 112 11.92 -1.80 -1.06
CA GLY A 112 11.44 -1.50 -2.41
C GLY A 112 12.39 -0.63 -3.25
N SER A 113 13.56 -0.29 -2.72
CA SER A 113 14.65 0.41 -3.42
C SER A 113 16.00 -0.15 -2.98
N LYS A 114 16.99 -0.16 -3.88
CA LYS A 114 18.39 -0.48 -3.54
C LYS A 114 19.04 0.62 -2.72
N ASP A 115 18.56 1.85 -2.94
CA ASP A 115 19.09 3.08 -2.37
C ASP A 115 18.16 3.62 -1.27
N ALA A 116 17.34 2.76 -0.67
CA ALA A 116 16.51 3.18 0.45
C ALA A 116 17.40 3.43 1.67
N ASP A 117 17.34 4.66 2.19
CA ASP A 117 17.97 5.00 3.46
C ASP A 117 17.19 4.36 4.60
N GLY A 118 17.85 3.54 5.42
CA GLY A 118 17.26 2.94 6.61
C GLY A 118 17.71 1.51 6.85
N ASP A 119 17.78 1.15 8.13
CA ASP A 119 18.10 -0.21 8.55
C ASP A 119 16.89 -1.14 8.27
N VAL A 120 17.13 -2.20 7.48
CA VAL A 120 16.08 -3.13 7.07
C VAL A 120 15.43 -3.82 8.28
N VAL A 121 16.23 -4.17 9.29
CA VAL A 121 15.74 -4.87 10.48
C VAL A 121 14.82 -3.96 11.28
N ASP A 122 15.22 -2.71 11.52
CA ASP A 122 14.42 -1.73 12.25
C ASP A 122 13.10 -1.44 11.53
N ILE A 123 13.15 -1.26 10.21
CA ILE A 123 11.95 -1.03 9.39
C ILE A 123 11.01 -2.24 9.42
N LEU A 124 11.55 -3.46 9.36
CA LEU A 124 10.72 -4.66 9.47
C LEU A 124 10.07 -4.79 10.85
N GLN A 125 10.79 -4.48 11.93
CA GLN A 125 10.22 -4.47 13.28
C GLN A 125 9.09 -3.44 13.41
N GLU A 126 9.28 -2.23 12.90
CA GLU A 126 8.25 -1.19 12.87
C GLU A 126 7.00 -1.67 12.10
N ARG A 127 7.21 -2.26 10.92
CA ARG A 127 6.13 -2.79 10.08
C ARG A 127 5.40 -3.94 10.75
N ILE A 128 6.08 -4.85 11.42
CA ILE A 128 5.44 -5.91 12.22
C ILE A 128 4.54 -5.29 13.29
N GLY A 129 4.99 -4.21 13.94
CA GLY A 129 4.18 -3.44 14.88
C GLY A 129 2.92 -2.88 14.23
N ASN A 130 3.06 -2.21 13.07
CA ASN A 130 1.92 -1.63 12.34
C ASN A 130 0.95 -2.69 11.81
N LEU A 131 1.46 -3.80 11.28
CA LEU A 131 0.64 -4.93 10.81
C LEU A 131 -0.07 -5.64 11.98
N THR A 132 0.51 -5.63 13.17
CA THR A 132 -0.15 -6.19 14.37
C THR A 132 -1.35 -5.35 14.80
N LYS A 133 -1.29 -4.02 14.65
CA LYS A 133 -2.42 -3.11 14.95
C LYS A 133 -3.65 -3.41 14.10
N VAL A 134 -3.48 -4.01 12.92
CA VAL A 134 -4.59 -4.34 12.00
C VAL A 134 -5.62 -5.28 12.62
N LEU A 135 -5.22 -6.09 13.60
CA LEU A 135 -6.12 -7.00 14.32
C LEU A 135 -7.05 -6.27 15.31
N GLN A 136 -6.84 -4.97 15.55
CA GLN A 136 -7.71 -4.15 16.39
C GLN A 136 -8.89 -3.59 15.58
N VAL A 137 -9.93 -3.13 16.27
CA VAL A 137 -11.10 -2.49 15.63
C VAL A 137 -10.66 -1.30 14.79
N ASN A 138 -10.99 -1.30 13.49
CA ASN A 138 -10.56 -0.31 12.51
C ASN A 138 -9.03 -0.20 12.32
N GLY A 139 -8.26 -1.19 12.78
CA GLY A 139 -6.80 -1.21 12.69
C GLY A 139 -6.30 -1.19 11.24
N TYR A 140 -7.08 -1.71 10.29
CA TYR A 140 -6.73 -1.67 8.87
C TYR A 140 -6.40 -0.26 8.34
N LYS A 141 -6.91 0.80 8.98
CA LYS A 141 -6.65 2.20 8.60
C LYS A 141 -5.17 2.58 8.77
N SER A 142 -4.44 1.96 9.71
CA SER A 142 -3.01 2.28 9.94
C SER A 142 -2.07 1.74 8.86
N VAL A 143 -2.57 0.84 8.01
CA VAL A 143 -1.79 0.21 6.93
C VAL A 143 -2.39 0.49 5.56
N LEU A 144 -3.30 1.46 5.45
CA LEU A 144 -4.00 1.78 4.21
C LEU A 144 -3.58 3.16 3.73
N GLN A 145 -3.24 3.27 2.45
CA GLN A 145 -3.01 4.57 1.83
C GLN A 145 -4.32 5.37 1.83
N SER A 146 -4.37 6.46 2.60
CA SER A 146 -5.45 7.44 2.52
C SER A 146 -5.30 8.22 1.22
N ALA A 147 -6.34 8.25 0.40
CA ALA A 147 -6.52 9.39 -0.50
C ALA A 147 -7.41 10.36 0.27
N ASP A 148 -6.86 11.51 0.62
CA ASP A 148 -7.49 12.70 1.19
C ASP A 148 -9.00 12.58 1.46
N ASP A 149 -9.36 12.50 2.75
CA ASP A 149 -10.64 12.77 3.47
C ASP A 149 -12.03 12.52 2.86
N ASP A 150 -12.17 12.21 1.58
CA ASP A 150 -13.42 11.80 0.91
C ASP A 150 -13.73 10.30 1.18
N GLY A 151 -13.19 9.79 2.29
CA GLY A 151 -13.05 8.38 2.66
C GLY A 151 -14.35 7.59 2.57
N ALA A 152 -14.60 7.00 1.39
CA ALA A 152 -15.57 5.94 1.26
C ALA A 152 -15.13 4.80 2.18
N GLU A 153 -15.83 4.65 3.30
CA GLU A 153 -15.62 3.56 4.25
C GLU A 153 -15.57 2.24 3.49
N LEU A 154 -14.49 1.48 3.71
CA LEU A 154 -14.33 0.19 3.05
C LEU A 154 -15.49 -0.73 3.44
N ASN A 155 -15.95 -1.53 2.47
CA ASN A 155 -16.90 -2.59 2.79
C ASN A 155 -16.20 -3.70 3.59
N ASP A 156 -16.98 -4.53 4.28
CA ASP A 156 -16.45 -5.57 5.18
C ASP A 156 -15.53 -6.55 4.47
N HIS A 157 -15.83 -6.88 3.20
CA HIS A 157 -14.96 -7.74 2.40
C HIS A 157 -13.61 -7.10 2.11
N GLN A 158 -13.56 -5.80 1.81
CA GLN A 158 -12.31 -5.06 1.60
C GLN A 158 -11.49 -4.95 2.90
N LYS A 159 -12.15 -4.69 4.03
CA LYS A 159 -11.51 -4.68 5.36
C LYS A 159 -10.89 -6.03 5.68
N TRP A 160 -11.69 -7.09 5.61
CA TRP A 160 -11.24 -8.47 5.79
C TRP A 160 -10.06 -8.80 4.87
N HIS A 161 -10.11 -8.40 3.61
CA HIS A 161 -9.03 -8.68 2.67
C HIS A 161 -7.73 -7.95 3.02
N ILE A 162 -7.78 -6.72 3.53
CA ILE A 162 -6.59 -6.01 4.04
C ILE A 162 -6.05 -6.71 5.28
N GLU A 163 -6.92 -7.13 6.20
CA GLU A 163 -6.53 -7.89 7.40
C GLU A 163 -5.80 -9.18 7.03
N GLN A 164 -6.32 -9.94 6.06
CA GLN A 164 -5.66 -11.16 5.57
C GLN A 164 -4.25 -10.85 5.05
N LYS A 165 -4.09 -9.84 4.19
CA LYS A 165 -2.76 -9.44 3.70
C LYS A 165 -1.82 -9.11 4.84
N ALA A 166 -2.32 -8.39 5.85
CA ALA A 166 -1.51 -7.98 6.98
C ALA A 166 -1.04 -9.16 7.84
N ILE A 167 -1.91 -10.16 8.07
CA ILE A 167 -1.57 -11.37 8.83
C ILE A 167 -0.43 -12.14 8.16
N TYR A 168 -0.56 -12.42 6.85
CA TYR A 168 0.48 -13.16 6.12
C TYR A 168 1.80 -12.38 6.07
N LEU A 169 1.78 -11.08 5.76
CA LEU A 169 3.02 -10.28 5.73
C LEU A 169 3.68 -10.13 7.10
N ARG A 170 2.89 -10.03 8.17
CA ARG A 170 3.41 -9.98 9.53
C ARG A 170 4.21 -11.25 9.85
N GLU A 171 3.67 -12.41 9.47
CA GLU A 171 4.34 -13.69 9.74
C GLU A 171 5.58 -13.87 8.84
N ASP A 172 5.49 -13.50 7.56
CA ASP A 172 6.63 -13.48 6.65
C ASP A 172 7.80 -12.64 7.22
N TYR A 173 7.52 -11.43 7.72
CA TYR A 173 8.57 -10.55 8.24
C TYR A 173 9.18 -11.06 9.55
N LYS A 174 8.39 -11.69 10.42
CA LYS A 174 8.93 -12.35 11.62
C LYS A 174 9.89 -13.48 11.23
N LEU A 175 9.47 -14.33 10.30
CA LEU A 175 10.29 -15.40 9.75
C LEU A 175 11.56 -14.89 9.06
N ALA A 176 11.46 -13.76 8.35
CA ALA A 176 12.62 -13.10 7.79
C ALA A 176 13.61 -12.68 8.88
N LEU A 177 13.15 -12.01 9.93
CA LEU A 177 14.00 -11.60 11.06
C LEU A 177 14.66 -12.80 11.76
N GLU A 178 13.98 -13.95 11.80
CA GLU A 178 14.51 -15.20 12.36
C GLU A 178 15.57 -15.87 11.46
N LYS A 179 15.36 -15.88 10.14
CA LYS A 179 16.04 -16.85 9.24
C LYS A 179 16.75 -16.26 8.02
N TRP A 180 16.53 -14.98 7.69
CA TRP A 180 17.05 -14.37 6.48
C TRP A 180 18.58 -14.50 6.40
N GLY A 181 19.11 -14.70 5.19
CA GLY A 181 20.55 -14.83 4.93
C GLY A 181 21.18 -16.19 5.28
N ASN A 182 20.48 -17.10 5.96
CA ASN A 182 20.96 -18.46 6.25
C ASN A 182 20.65 -19.43 5.10
N GLN A 183 20.99 -19.06 3.86
CA GLN A 183 20.62 -19.76 2.61
C GLN A 183 19.11 -19.90 2.37
N VAL A 184 18.28 -19.21 3.16
CA VAL A 184 16.83 -19.16 2.98
C VAL A 184 16.49 -18.04 2.01
N ASN A 185 15.61 -18.31 1.06
CA ASN A 185 15.11 -17.30 0.13
C ASN A 185 13.70 -16.85 0.53
N TRP A 186 13.26 -15.72 -0.04
CA TRP A 186 11.95 -15.14 0.28
C TRP A 186 10.77 -16.08 0.00
N MET A 187 10.84 -16.87 -1.08
CA MET A 187 9.77 -17.81 -1.45
C MET A 187 9.60 -18.91 -0.38
N SER A 188 10.70 -19.43 0.16
CA SER A 188 10.66 -20.40 1.27
C SER A 188 10.07 -19.78 2.54
N ILE A 189 10.41 -18.52 2.84
CA ILE A 189 9.82 -17.79 3.97
C ILE A 189 8.31 -17.65 3.80
N CYS A 190 7.84 -17.19 2.63
CA CYS A 190 6.41 -17.07 2.34
C CYS A 190 5.68 -18.42 2.40
N THR A 191 6.35 -19.52 2.02
CA THR A 191 5.77 -20.86 2.11
C THR A 191 5.56 -21.26 3.56
N GLU A 192 6.60 -21.13 4.40
CA GLU A 192 6.51 -21.45 5.82
C GLU A 192 5.49 -20.55 6.55
N ALA A 193 5.44 -19.27 6.21
CA ALA A 193 4.48 -18.35 6.79
C ALA A 193 3.04 -18.74 6.51
N ILE A 194 2.74 -19.19 5.27
CA ILE A 194 1.41 -19.71 4.92
C ILE A 194 1.06 -20.90 5.80
N ASP A 195 1.99 -21.84 5.99
CA ASP A 195 1.77 -23.02 6.82
C ASP A 195 1.53 -22.63 8.29
N ARG A 196 2.33 -21.72 8.86
CA ARG A 196 2.12 -21.20 10.23
C ARG A 196 0.77 -20.51 10.38
N VAL A 197 0.43 -19.60 9.48
CA VAL A 197 -0.84 -18.85 9.52
C VAL A 197 -2.04 -19.78 9.39
N LYS A 198 -1.91 -20.87 8.62
CA LYS A 198 -2.93 -21.91 8.47
C LYS A 198 -3.21 -22.68 9.77
N GLU A 199 -2.21 -22.89 10.62
CA GLU A 199 -2.40 -23.52 11.94
C GLU A 199 -3.33 -22.71 12.86
N PHE A 200 -3.38 -21.39 12.67
CA PHE A 200 -4.30 -20.49 13.38
C PHE A 200 -5.68 -20.33 12.71
N GLY A 201 -5.98 -21.15 11.69
CA GLY A 201 -7.29 -21.19 11.04
C GLY A 201 -7.44 -20.27 9.82
N TYR A 202 -6.36 -19.63 9.35
CA TYR A 202 -6.38 -18.78 8.16
C TYR A 202 -5.89 -19.55 6.92
N SER A 203 -6.82 -19.95 6.05
CA SER A 203 -6.53 -20.74 4.85
C SER A 203 -6.87 -20.03 3.54
N SER A 204 -7.05 -18.70 3.58
CA SER A 204 -7.50 -17.90 2.44
C SER A 204 -6.42 -17.77 1.34
N VAL A 205 -5.14 -17.87 1.71
CA VAL A 205 -4.00 -17.80 0.79
C VAL A 205 -3.22 -19.11 0.84
N THR A 206 -2.97 -19.70 -0.34
CA THR A 206 -2.26 -20.98 -0.49
C THR A 206 -1.01 -20.86 -1.37
N SER A 207 -0.81 -19.72 -2.02
CA SER A 207 0.28 -19.49 -2.95
C SER A 207 1.30 -18.53 -2.35
N PRO A 208 2.57 -18.93 -2.19
CA PRO A 208 3.61 -18.03 -1.70
C PRO A 208 3.79 -16.82 -2.61
N ARG A 209 3.58 -16.98 -3.93
CA ARG A 209 3.63 -15.86 -4.89
C ARG A 209 2.63 -14.75 -4.55
N THR A 210 1.45 -15.12 -4.08
CA THR A 210 0.42 -14.15 -3.67
C THR A 210 0.89 -13.30 -2.50
N VAL A 211 1.53 -13.91 -1.50
CA VAL A 211 2.08 -13.17 -0.35
C VAL A 211 3.28 -12.31 -0.77
N MET A 212 4.13 -12.81 -1.69
CA MET A 212 5.18 -11.98 -2.29
C MET A 212 4.62 -10.75 -3.01
N ASP A 213 3.48 -10.87 -3.69
CA ASP A 213 2.82 -9.74 -4.34
C ASP A 213 2.23 -8.75 -3.32
N TYR A 214 1.75 -9.24 -2.16
CA TYR A 214 1.41 -8.35 -1.04
C TYR A 214 2.63 -7.57 -0.57
N ASN A 215 3.79 -8.22 -0.43
CA ASN A 215 5.02 -7.57 -0.03
C ASN A 215 5.42 -6.50 -1.05
N LYS A 216 5.37 -6.80 -2.35
CA LYS A 216 5.67 -5.81 -3.40
C LYS A 216 4.77 -4.56 -3.30
N ALA A 217 3.49 -4.75 -3.01
CA ALA A 217 2.54 -3.65 -2.87
C ALA A 217 2.79 -2.82 -1.60
N PHE A 218 3.22 -3.45 -0.52
CA PHE A 218 3.37 -2.83 0.80
C PHE A 218 4.76 -2.21 1.03
N ARG A 219 5.82 -2.84 0.54
CA ARG A 219 7.21 -2.62 0.97
C ARG A 219 7.80 -1.24 0.72
N LYS A 220 7.18 -0.44 -0.15
CA LYS A 220 7.71 0.87 -0.51
C LYS A 220 7.37 1.90 0.58
N ASP A 221 6.09 1.99 0.93
CA ASP A 221 5.58 3.05 1.80
C ASP A 221 5.09 2.49 3.15
N GLY A 222 5.15 1.16 3.36
CA GLY A 222 4.58 0.51 4.54
C GLY A 222 3.04 0.59 4.56
N LEU A 223 2.42 0.78 3.40
CA LEU A 223 0.98 0.98 3.24
C LEU A 223 0.47 0.14 2.07
N PHE A 224 -0.70 -0.47 2.24
CA PHE A 224 -1.44 -1.09 1.16
C PHE A 224 -2.11 -0.01 0.29
N PRO A 225 -2.09 -0.19 -1.04
CA PRO A 225 -2.83 0.68 -1.93
C PRO A 225 -4.34 0.58 -1.65
N HIS A 226 -5.04 1.71 -1.74
CA HIS A 226 -6.48 1.74 -1.57
C HIS A 226 -7.19 0.78 -2.56
N PRO A 227 -8.16 -0.06 -2.12
CA PRO A 227 -8.87 -1.01 -3.00
C PRO A 227 -9.61 -0.36 -4.16
N SER A 228 -10.17 0.83 -3.95
CA SER A 228 -10.79 1.62 -5.02
C SER A 228 -9.71 2.29 -5.88
N TYR A 229 -9.68 1.91 -7.16
CA TYR A 229 -8.77 2.49 -8.16
C TYR A 229 -9.00 3.99 -8.32
N THR A 230 -10.25 4.42 -8.33
CA THR A 230 -10.64 5.82 -8.48
C THR A 230 -10.07 6.67 -7.35
N ILE A 231 -10.15 6.16 -6.11
CA ILE A 231 -9.58 6.81 -4.92
C ILE A 231 -8.06 6.80 -5.01
N ARG A 232 -7.46 5.65 -5.34
CA ARG A 232 -6.00 5.49 -5.43
C ARG A 232 -5.33 6.39 -6.47
N LEU A 233 -5.99 6.66 -7.60
CA LEU A 233 -5.38 7.34 -8.75
C LEU A 233 -6.02 8.69 -9.09
N GLY A 234 -7.02 9.12 -8.31
CA GLY A 234 -7.79 10.35 -8.53
C GLY A 234 -8.54 10.41 -9.86
N LYS A 235 -8.49 9.33 -10.65
CA LYS A 235 -9.09 9.22 -11.98
C LYS A 235 -9.61 7.79 -12.16
N PRO A 236 -10.80 7.60 -12.77
CA PRO A 236 -11.24 6.27 -13.16
C PRO A 236 -10.20 5.65 -14.10
N PRO A 237 -9.95 4.32 -14.02
CA PRO A 237 -9.05 3.65 -14.94
C PRO A 237 -9.56 3.89 -16.35
N THR A 238 -8.78 4.57 -17.18
CA THR A 238 -9.07 4.70 -18.61
C THR A 238 -8.58 3.41 -19.28
N PRO A 239 -9.46 2.57 -19.85
CA PRO A 239 -9.04 1.43 -20.65
C PRO A 239 -8.07 1.85 -21.76
N GLN A 240 -7.01 1.07 -22.00
CA GLN A 240 -6.02 1.35 -23.05
C GLN A 240 -6.64 1.49 -24.44
N VAL A 241 -7.78 0.81 -24.69
CA VAL A 241 -8.53 0.96 -25.95
C VAL A 241 -8.96 2.42 -26.21
N PHE A 242 -9.16 3.23 -25.16
CA PHE A 242 -9.48 4.65 -25.32
C PHE A 242 -8.26 5.51 -25.66
N GLU A 243 -7.03 5.05 -25.41
CA GLU A 243 -5.82 5.72 -25.92
C GLU A 243 -5.71 5.56 -27.44
N HIS A 244 -6.01 4.35 -27.94
CA HIS A 244 -5.95 4.04 -29.37
C HIS A 244 -7.18 4.55 -30.15
N PHE A 245 -8.32 4.66 -29.47
CA PHE A 245 -9.59 5.12 -30.04
C PHE A 245 -10.18 6.23 -29.15
N PRO A 246 -9.67 7.47 -29.20
CA PRO A 246 -10.13 8.57 -28.35
C PRO A 246 -11.60 8.95 -28.56
N GLN A 247 -12.19 8.56 -29.68
CA GLN A 247 -13.61 8.72 -30.01
C GLN A 247 -14.51 7.68 -29.35
N LEU A 248 -13.97 6.52 -28.92
CA LEU A 248 -14.76 5.44 -28.32
C LEU A 248 -15.48 5.87 -27.04
N PRO A 249 -14.83 6.57 -26.08
CA PRO A 249 -15.51 7.10 -24.89
C PRO A 249 -16.72 7.97 -25.22
N VAL A 250 -16.58 8.85 -26.23
CA VAL A 250 -17.65 9.76 -26.67
C VAL A 250 -18.80 8.96 -27.27
N ARG A 251 -18.50 8.03 -28.17
CA ARG A 251 -19.52 7.16 -28.80
C ARG A 251 -20.23 6.26 -27.80
N ILE A 252 -19.51 5.70 -26.82
CA ILE A 252 -20.11 4.90 -25.74
C ILE A 252 -21.03 5.78 -24.90
N LYS A 253 -20.58 6.99 -24.54
CA LYS A 253 -21.40 7.93 -23.76
C LYS A 253 -22.66 8.36 -24.52
N GLU A 254 -22.54 8.69 -25.80
CA GLU A 254 -23.68 9.00 -26.68
C GLU A 254 -24.63 7.80 -26.80
N PHE A 255 -24.10 6.59 -27.00
CA PHE A 255 -24.91 5.38 -27.05
C PHE A 255 -25.65 5.14 -25.74
N MET A 256 -24.99 5.28 -24.59
CA MET A 256 -25.62 5.14 -23.27
C MET A 256 -26.70 6.20 -23.02
N LEU A 257 -26.48 7.44 -23.43
CA LEU A 257 -27.46 8.52 -23.32
C LEU A 257 -28.68 8.27 -24.22
N ASN A 258 -28.45 7.83 -25.46
CA ASN A 258 -29.51 7.54 -26.42
C ASN A 258 -30.32 6.29 -26.05
N ASN A 259 -29.73 5.37 -25.28
CA ASN A 259 -30.35 4.12 -24.85
C ASN A 259 -30.62 4.10 -23.34
N GLN A 260 -30.75 5.27 -22.71
CA GLN A 260 -30.84 5.40 -21.25
C GLN A 260 -32.01 4.59 -20.64
N ALA A 261 -33.10 4.40 -21.40
CA ALA A 261 -34.23 3.58 -20.99
C ALA A 261 -33.88 2.09 -20.79
N HIS A 262 -32.89 1.56 -21.53
CA HIS A 262 -32.43 0.17 -21.42
C HIS A 262 -31.36 -0.03 -20.34
N PHE A 263 -30.70 1.05 -19.90
CA PHE A 263 -29.64 1.03 -18.89
C PHE A 263 -30.10 1.50 -17.51
N ARG A 264 -31.36 1.91 -17.35
CA ARG A 264 -31.95 2.10 -16.02
C ARG A 264 -32.04 0.73 -15.34
N LEU A 265 -31.18 0.51 -14.36
CA LEU A 265 -31.44 -0.49 -13.33
C LEU A 265 -32.80 -0.16 -12.71
N GLU A 266 -33.81 -0.99 -12.98
CA GLU A 266 -35.02 -0.99 -12.19
C GLU A 266 -34.60 -1.26 -10.75
N SER A 267 -34.58 -0.22 -9.91
CA SER A 267 -34.65 -0.40 -8.47
C SER A 267 -36.02 -1.00 -8.20
N LYS A 268 -36.08 -2.34 -8.21
CA LYS A 268 -37.22 -3.08 -7.67
C LYS A 268 -37.28 -2.76 -6.18
N SER A 269 -37.95 -1.66 -5.85
CA SER A 269 -38.50 -1.44 -4.53
C SER A 269 -39.48 -2.59 -4.31
N LEU A 270 -39.12 -3.51 -3.42
CA LEU A 270 -40.04 -4.50 -2.92
C LEU A 270 -41.22 -3.74 -2.30
N PRO A 271 -42.48 -4.07 -2.65
CA PRO A 271 -43.61 -3.42 -2.02
C PRO A 271 -43.59 -3.77 -0.53
N VAL A 272 -43.38 -2.75 0.30
CA VAL A 272 -43.64 -2.82 1.74
C VAL A 272 -45.12 -3.14 1.89
N LYS A 273 -45.44 -4.39 2.24
CA LYS A 273 -46.76 -4.75 2.75
C LYS A 273 -46.95 -3.97 4.05
N ARG A 274 -47.72 -2.89 3.97
CA ARG A 274 -48.19 -2.15 5.12
C ARG A 274 -49.26 -3.01 5.81
N GLU A 275 -48.84 -3.78 6.80
CA GLU A 275 -49.74 -4.40 7.77
C GLU A 275 -50.28 -3.28 8.67
N GLU A 276 -51.47 -2.76 8.37
CA GLU A 276 -52.22 -1.95 9.34
C GLU A 276 -53.18 -2.86 10.10
N ARG A 277 -52.72 -3.30 11.28
CA ARG A 277 -53.57 -3.85 12.34
C ARG A 277 -54.27 -2.71 13.06
N SER A 278 -55.60 -2.80 13.09
CA SER A 278 -56.54 -2.45 14.17
C SER A 278 -56.27 -1.21 15.05
N GLY A 279 -57.22 -0.28 15.09
CA GLY A 279 -57.23 0.81 16.07
C GLY A 279 -58.41 1.78 15.93
N GLU A 280 -59.62 1.24 16.04
CA GLU A 280 -60.88 1.84 16.52
C GLU A 280 -60.82 3.27 17.13
N THR A 281 -61.67 4.20 16.63
CA THR A 281 -62.55 5.06 17.46
C THR A 281 -63.74 5.65 16.66
N SER A 282 -64.91 5.05 16.87
CA SER A 282 -66.23 5.62 17.22
C SER A 282 -66.63 7.08 16.91
N ARG A 283 -67.93 7.21 16.52
CA ARG A 283 -68.90 8.37 16.56
C ARG A 283 -69.00 9.19 15.25
N LYS A 284 -70.15 9.42 14.59
CA LYS A 284 -71.60 9.52 14.93
C LYS A 284 -72.44 9.13 13.69
N SER A 285 -73.41 8.22 13.79
CA SER A 285 -74.86 8.52 13.86
C SER A 285 -75.39 9.63 12.96
N SER A 286 -76.04 9.26 11.84
CA SER A 286 -77.37 9.80 11.49
C SER A 286 -78.08 8.98 10.40
N ARG A 287 -79.39 8.89 10.60
CA ARG A 287 -80.37 7.94 10.07
C ARG A 287 -81.33 8.72 9.16
N LYS A 288 -81.61 8.26 7.93
CA LYS A 288 -82.86 8.50 7.17
C LYS A 288 -82.81 7.74 5.83
N ARG A 289 -83.52 6.61 5.76
CA ARG A 289 -84.89 6.42 5.23
C ARG A 289 -84.96 6.31 3.70
N THR A 290 -85.09 5.06 3.29
CA THR A 290 -85.69 4.55 2.05
C THR A 290 -87.02 5.20 1.69
N LYS A 291 -87.22 5.47 0.39
CA LYS A 291 -88.55 5.45 -0.24
C LYS A 291 -88.42 4.95 -1.68
N THR A 292 -88.84 3.70 -1.88
CA THR A 292 -89.31 3.13 -3.14
C THR A 292 -90.56 3.88 -3.60
N SER A 293 -90.57 4.29 -4.86
CA SER A 293 -91.73 4.83 -5.57
C SER A 293 -92.21 3.77 -6.56
N ARG A 294 -93.43 3.28 -6.36
CA ARG A 294 -94.22 2.51 -7.32
C ARG A 294 -95.55 3.26 -7.44
N GLY A 295 -95.87 3.67 -8.66
CA GLY A 295 -97.09 4.32 -9.10
C GLY A 295 -97.04 4.35 -10.60
#